data_AF-A0A0U1KWR7-F1
#
_entry.id   AF-A0A0U1KWR7-F1
#
_cell.length_a   1.000
_cell.length_b   1.000
_cell.length_c   1.000
_cell.angle_alpha   90.00
_cell.angle_beta   90.00
_cell.angle_gamma   90.00
#
_symmetry.space_group_name_H-M   'P 1'
#
loop_
_entity.id
_entity.type
_entity.pdbx_description
1 polymer ?
#
loop_
_entity_poly.entity_id
_entity_poly.type
_entity_poly.pdbx_seq_one_letter_code
_entity_poly.pdbx_strand_id
1 'polypeptide(L)'
;MSRRNVTKLASLLAVVAIVIIGVYYIPLTMFSVQPKPEQTPQKIYDYYIIVEEDTKEILMYVPVVVNVGDELVSDQNKRYKIIKVEENQAYARFVEDLNLELYKKDGRN
;
A
#
# COMPACT_ATOMS: atom_id res chain seq x y z
N MET A 1 36.70 59.51 -2.46
CA MET A 1 36.07 58.53 -1.54
C MET A 1 37.11 58.07 -0.53
N SER A 2 36.89 58.27 0.77
CA SER A 2 37.91 57.98 1.81
C SER A 2 38.20 56.47 1.87
N ARG A 3 39.47 56.07 1.98
CA ARG A 3 39.92 54.66 2.04
C ARG A 3 39.14 53.84 3.08
N ARG A 4 38.69 54.47 4.16
CA ARG A 4 37.85 53.87 5.23
C ARG A 4 36.44 53.48 4.78
N ASN A 5 35.88 54.14 3.77
CA ASN A 5 34.53 53.82 3.26
C ASN A 5 34.60 52.70 2.22
N VAL A 6 35.71 52.61 1.48
CA VAL A 6 35.97 51.53 0.52
C VAL A 6 36.16 50.19 1.25
N THR A 7 36.90 50.18 2.36
CA THR A 7 37.11 48.94 3.16
C THR A 7 35.81 48.44 3.80
N LYS A 8 34.95 49.34 4.30
CA LYS A 8 33.63 48.97 4.84
C LYS A 8 32.71 48.39 3.77
N LEU A 9 32.69 48.97 2.59
CA LEU A 9 31.88 48.48 1.47
C LEU A 9 32.36 47.10 0.99
N ALA A 10 33.67 46.91 0.86
CA ALA A 10 34.24 45.62 0.48
C ALA A 10 33.93 44.52 1.52
N SER A 11 34.01 44.84 2.81
CA SER A 11 33.65 43.91 3.89
C SER A 11 32.17 43.54 3.85
N LEU A 12 31.28 44.49 3.56
CA LEU A 12 29.85 44.23 3.46
C LEU A 12 29.55 43.31 2.27
N LEU A 13 30.16 43.55 1.11
CA LEU A 13 30.00 42.73 -0.09
C LEU A 13 30.51 41.30 0.12
N ALA A 14 31.63 41.14 0.83
CA ALA A 14 32.16 39.82 1.18
C ALA A 14 31.20 39.02 2.07
N VAL A 15 30.58 39.64 3.07
CA VAL A 15 29.58 38.98 3.93
C VAL A 15 28.35 38.57 3.13
N VAL A 16 27.85 39.46 2.27
CA VAL A 16 26.69 39.17 1.41
C VAL A 16 26.98 38.00 0.46
N ALA A 17 28.18 37.95 -0.14
CA ALA A 17 28.57 36.84 -1.00
C ALA A 17 28.59 35.49 -0.25
N ILE A 18 29.09 35.46 0.98
CA ILE A 18 29.12 34.25 1.82
C ILE A 18 27.70 33.78 2.14
N VAL A 19 26.77 34.69 2.44
CA VAL A 19 25.37 34.34 2.72
C VAL A 19 24.69 33.77 1.48
N ILE A 20 24.91 34.37 0.30
CA ILE A 20 24.33 33.88 -0.97
C ILE A 20 24.87 32.49 -1.30
N ILE A 21 26.18 32.27 -1.13
CA ILE A 21 26.81 30.95 -1.31
C ILE A 21 26.20 29.95 -0.32
N GLY A 22 26.08 30.30 0.96
CA GLY A 22 25.46 29.45 1.96
C GLY A 22 24.02 29.05 1.58
N VAL A 23 23.19 30.00 1.15
CA VAL A 23 21.81 29.72 0.74
C VAL A 23 21.74 28.88 -0.53
N TYR A 24 22.65 29.09 -1.48
CA TYR A 24 22.67 28.34 -2.74
C TYR A 24 23.20 26.91 -2.59
N TYR A 25 24.18 26.70 -1.71
CA TYR A 25 24.86 25.42 -1.52
C TYR A 25 24.42 24.63 -0.30
N ILE A 26 23.54 25.16 0.58
CA ILE A 26 22.85 24.34 1.57
C ILE A 26 21.62 23.75 0.87
N PRO A 27 21.66 22.48 0.47
CA PRO A 27 20.53 21.88 -0.23
C PRO A 27 19.33 21.83 0.70
N LEU A 28 18.13 22.02 0.15
CA LEU A 28 16.82 21.84 0.78
C LEU A 28 16.57 20.42 1.34
N THR A 29 17.60 19.58 1.47
CA THR A 29 17.54 18.17 1.88
C THR A 29 17.05 17.96 3.31
N MET A 30 16.91 19.02 4.11
CA MET A 30 16.26 18.92 5.43
C MET A 30 14.73 18.84 5.36
N PHE A 31 14.10 19.12 4.22
CA PHE A 31 12.63 19.23 4.11
C PHE A 31 11.94 18.06 3.39
N SER A 32 12.62 16.98 3.03
CA SER A 32 11.99 15.90 2.26
C SER A 32 11.96 14.52 2.95
N VAL A 33 11.89 14.46 4.28
CA VAL A 33 11.34 13.26 4.91
C VAL A 33 9.83 13.39 4.86
N GLN A 34 9.23 13.06 3.70
CA GLN A 34 7.81 12.79 3.66
C GLN A 34 7.58 11.58 4.57
N PRO A 35 6.89 11.72 5.72
CA PRO A 35 6.51 10.54 6.48
C PRO A 35 5.69 9.66 5.56
N LYS A 36 6.10 8.39 5.41
CA LYS A 36 5.27 7.39 4.74
C LYS A 36 3.89 7.47 5.40
N PRO A 37 2.78 7.54 4.63
CA PRO A 37 1.46 7.59 5.21
C PRO A 37 1.34 6.48 6.26
N GLU A 38 0.98 6.87 7.48
CA GLU A 38 0.78 5.94 8.57
C GLU A 38 -0.30 4.96 8.10
N GLN A 39 0.08 3.69 7.91
CA GLN A 39 -0.90 2.68 7.54
C GLN A 39 -1.85 2.56 8.72
N THR A 40 -3.13 2.86 8.50
CA THR A 40 -4.15 2.68 9.55
C THR A 40 -4.05 1.24 10.05
N PRO A 41 -4.01 1.02 11.38
CA PRO A 41 -4.00 -0.33 11.92
C PRO A 41 -5.11 -1.16 11.28
N GLN A 42 -4.75 -2.30 10.69
CA GLN A 42 -5.74 -3.21 10.12
C GLN A 42 -6.65 -3.67 11.27
N LYS A 43 -7.94 -3.33 11.18
CA LYS A 43 -8.93 -3.86 12.11
C LYS A 43 -8.98 -5.37 11.93
N ILE A 44 -8.80 -6.11 13.02
CA ILE A 44 -8.99 -7.56 13.04
C ILE A 44 -10.48 -7.79 13.26
N TYR A 45 -11.10 -8.52 12.34
CA TYR A 45 -12.51 -8.91 12.40
C TYR A 45 -12.64 -10.36 12.84
N ASP A 46 -13.73 -10.71 13.52
CA ASP A 46 -14.01 -12.10 13.94
C ASP A 46 -14.19 -13.04 12.73
N TYR A 47 -14.69 -12.50 11.62
CA TYR A 47 -14.84 -13.20 10.35
C TYR A 47 -14.79 -12.24 9.17
N TYR A 48 -14.39 -12.79 8.02
CA TYR A 48 -14.47 -12.17 6.71
C TYR A 48 -15.62 -12.77 5.89
N ILE A 49 -16.28 -11.95 5.09
CA ILE A 49 -17.32 -12.35 4.16
C ILE A 49 -16.71 -12.34 2.76
N ILE A 50 -16.64 -13.50 2.13
CA ILE A 50 -16.19 -13.61 0.75
C ILE A 50 -17.41 -13.55 -0.17
N VAL A 51 -17.40 -12.59 -1.09
CA VAL A 51 -18.48 -12.35 -2.05
C VAL A 51 -17.96 -12.44 -3.48
N GLU A 52 -18.81 -12.88 -4.39
CA GLU A 52 -18.54 -12.84 -5.83
C GLU A 52 -18.53 -11.38 -6.33
N GLU A 53 -17.60 -11.03 -7.21
CA GLU A 53 -17.37 -9.63 -7.58
C GLU A 53 -18.51 -8.99 -8.38
N ASP A 54 -19.18 -9.74 -9.25
CA ASP A 54 -20.19 -9.24 -10.19
C ASP A 54 -21.61 -9.40 -9.61
N THR A 55 -21.93 -10.59 -9.09
CA THR A 55 -23.27 -10.92 -8.60
C THR A 55 -23.49 -10.49 -7.15
N LYS A 56 -22.42 -10.23 -6.40
CA LYS A 56 -22.43 -10.00 -4.94
C LYS A 56 -23.00 -11.16 -4.13
N GLU A 57 -23.07 -12.36 -4.73
CA GLU A 57 -23.42 -13.59 -4.02
C GLU A 57 -22.39 -13.88 -2.93
N ILE A 58 -22.86 -14.27 -1.74
CA ILE A 58 -21.97 -14.65 -0.64
C ILE A 58 -21.47 -16.06 -0.90
N LEU A 59 -20.15 -16.20 -1.07
CA LEU A 59 -19.50 -17.49 -1.31
C LEU A 59 -19.20 -18.21 0.01
N MET A 60 -18.70 -17.49 1.03
CA MET A 60 -18.39 -18.07 2.34
C MET A 60 -18.14 -17.04 3.44
N TYR A 61 -18.21 -17.50 4.69
CA TYR A 61 -17.75 -16.80 5.87
C TYR A 61 -16.52 -17.50 6.43
N VAL A 62 -15.44 -16.77 6.70
CA VAL A 62 -14.16 -17.35 7.10
C VAL A 62 -13.60 -16.65 8.35
N PRO A 63 -13.27 -17.38 9.42
CA PRO A 63 -12.70 -16.80 10.66
C PRO A 63 -11.17 -16.65 10.60
N VAL A 64 -10.61 -16.43 9.41
CA VAL A 64 -9.18 -16.16 9.22
C VAL A 64 -9.01 -14.95 8.31
N VAL A 65 -7.88 -14.25 8.47
CA VAL A 65 -7.54 -13.09 7.65
C VAL A 65 -7.43 -13.51 6.19
N VAL A 66 -8.06 -12.72 5.33
CA VAL A 66 -8.13 -12.95 3.88
C VAL A 66 -7.31 -11.90 3.14
N ASN A 67 -6.53 -12.31 2.16
CA ASN A 67 -5.65 -11.45 1.37
C ASN A 67 -6.02 -11.45 -0.11
N VAL A 68 -5.66 -10.37 -0.81
CA VAL A 68 -5.71 -10.33 -2.27
C VAL A 68 -4.77 -11.38 -2.84
N GLY A 69 -5.28 -12.22 -3.74
CA GLY A 69 -4.56 -13.32 -4.35
C GLY A 69 -4.87 -14.68 -3.75
N ASP A 70 -5.48 -14.74 -2.57
CA ASP A 70 -5.96 -16.00 -1.98
C ASP A 70 -7.03 -16.63 -2.88
N GLU A 71 -7.08 -17.96 -2.89
CA GLU A 71 -8.01 -18.74 -3.70
C GLU A 71 -8.93 -19.57 -2.82
N LEU A 72 -10.17 -19.73 -3.27
CA LEU A 72 -11.17 -20.58 -2.63
C LEU A 72 -11.88 -21.45 -3.68
N VAL A 73 -12.43 -22.56 -3.20
CA VAL A 73 -13.29 -23.44 -3.98
C VAL A 73 -14.67 -23.43 -3.33
N SER A 74 -15.72 -23.16 -4.10
CA SER A 74 -17.10 -23.21 -3.63
C SER A 74 -17.64 -24.64 -3.59
N ASP A 75 -18.79 -24.82 -2.96
CA ASP A 75 -19.54 -26.08 -2.91
C ASP A 75 -20.07 -26.54 -4.27
N GLN A 76 -20.14 -25.66 -5.26
CA GLN A 76 -20.44 -25.99 -6.66
C GLN A 76 -19.20 -26.35 -7.48
N ASN A 77 -18.08 -26.66 -6.83
CA ASN A 77 -16.79 -26.97 -7.46
C ASN A 77 -16.28 -25.84 -8.36
N LYS A 78 -16.46 -24.57 -7.97
CA LYS A 78 -15.94 -23.43 -8.72
C LYS A 78 -14.77 -22.81 -8.00
N ARG A 79 -13.68 -22.53 -8.71
CA ARG A 79 -12.52 -21.81 -8.16
C ARG A 79 -12.71 -20.31 -8.33
N TYR A 80 -12.48 -19.58 -7.24
CA TYR A 80 -12.45 -18.12 -7.24
C TYR A 80 -11.14 -17.60 -6.67
N LYS A 81 -10.75 -16.40 -7.11
CA LYS A 81 -9.56 -15.69 -6.62
C LYS A 81 -9.95 -14.33 -6.07
N ILE A 82 -9.49 -14.01 -4.87
CA ILE A 82 -9.76 -12.72 -4.23
C ILE A 82 -8.97 -11.62 -4.95
N ILE A 83 -9.68 -10.61 -5.45
CA ILE A 83 -9.12 -9.48 -6.19
C ILE A 83 -9.08 -8.19 -5.38
N LYS A 84 -9.85 -8.11 -4.30
CA LYS A 84 -10.02 -6.90 -3.48
C LYS A 84 -10.50 -7.27 -2.08
N VAL A 85 -9.99 -6.58 -1.06
CA VAL A 85 -10.46 -6.68 0.32
C VAL A 85 -10.75 -5.28 0.84
N GLU A 86 -11.96 -5.07 1.34
CA GLU A 86 -12.41 -3.83 1.97
C GLU A 86 -13.02 -4.18 3.32
N GLU A 87 -12.44 -3.64 4.40
CA GLU A 87 -12.87 -3.97 5.77
C GLU A 87 -12.89 -5.49 6.00
N ASN A 88 -14.05 -6.06 6.33
CA ASN A 88 -14.25 -7.50 6.51
C ASN A 88 -14.85 -8.18 5.27
N GLN A 89 -14.90 -7.51 4.12
CA GLN A 89 -15.43 -8.06 2.88
C GLN A 89 -14.31 -8.30 1.87
N ALA A 90 -14.25 -9.52 1.34
CA ALA A 90 -13.35 -9.91 0.26
C ALA A 90 -14.16 -10.17 -1.01
N TYR A 91 -13.79 -9.54 -2.12
CA TYR A 91 -14.40 -9.75 -3.43
C TYR A 91 -13.56 -10.73 -4.22
N ALA A 92 -14.20 -11.80 -4.70
CA ALA A 92 -13.56 -12.86 -5.45
C ALA A 92 -14.11 -12.95 -6.86
N ARG A 93 -13.21 -13.13 -7.83
CA ARG A 93 -13.52 -13.32 -9.24
C ARG A 93 -13.50 -14.79 -9.59
N PHE A 94 -14.48 -15.23 -10.36
CA PHE A 94 -14.50 -16.59 -10.92
C PHE A 94 -13.26 -16.85 -11.77
N VAL A 95 -12.65 -18.02 -11.58
CA VAL A 95 -11.47 -18.47 -12.33
C VAL A 95 -11.84 -19.62 -13.27
N GLU A 96 -12.38 -20.72 -12.73
CA GLU A 96 -12.75 -21.90 -13.51
C GLU A 96 -13.70 -22.84 -12.75
N ASP A 97 -14.41 -23.69 -13.50
CA ASP A 97 -15.09 -24.87 -12.94
C ASP A 97 -14.07 -26.00 -12.72
N LEU A 98 -14.14 -26.65 -11.57
CA LEU A 98 -13.31 -27.78 -11.18
C LEU A 98 -14.08 -29.09 -11.33
N ASN A 99 -13.41 -30.10 -11.88
CA ASN A 99 -13.93 -31.46 -11.86
C ASN A 99 -13.35 -32.24 -10.66
N LEU A 100 -14.00 -32.10 -9.50
CA LEU A 100 -13.54 -32.77 -8.28
C LEU A 100 -13.85 -34.28 -8.24
N GLU A 101 -14.71 -34.79 -9.13
CA GLU A 101 -15.01 -36.23 -9.23
C GLU A 101 -13.75 -37.06 -9.56
N LEU A 102 -12.77 -36.46 -10.25
CA LEU A 102 -11.48 -37.06 -10.56
C LEU A 102 -10.68 -37.44 -9.30
N TYR A 103 -10.95 -36.80 -8.16
CA TYR A 103 -10.22 -36.99 -6.91
C TYR A 103 -10.94 -37.88 -5.90
N LYS A 104 -12.16 -38.38 -6.19
CA LYS A 104 -12.91 -39.28 -5.30
C LYS A 104 -12.38 -40.72 -5.27
N LYS A 105 -11.17 -40.98 -5.77
CA LYS A 105 -10.63 -42.34 -5.88
C LYS A 105 -10.19 -42.87 -4.50
N ASP A 106 -10.99 -43.79 -3.99
CA ASP A 106 -10.75 -44.72 -2.87
C ASP A 106 -10.87 -44.15 -1.45
N GLY A 107 -12.09 -43.77 -1.06
CA GLY A 107 -12.48 -43.58 0.35
C GLY A 107 -12.62 -44.89 1.14
N ARG A 108 -11.73 -45.87 0.92
CA ARG A 108 -11.59 -47.07 1.76
C ARG A 108 -10.21 -47.06 2.42
N ASN A 109 -10.18 -46.63 3.68
CA ASN A 109 -9.25 -47.12 4.69
C ASN A 109 -10.07 -47.44 5.94
#